data_AF-A0A1I8EFZ6-F1
#
_entry.id   AF-A0A1I8EFZ6-F1
#
_cell.length_a   1.000
_cell.length_b   1.000
_cell.length_c   1.000
_cell.angle_alpha   90.00
_cell.angle_beta   90.00
_cell.angle_gamma   90.00
#
_symmetry.space_group_name_H-M   'P 1'
#
loop_
_entity.id
_entity.type
_entity.pdbx_description
1 polymer ?
#
loop_
_entity_poly.entity_id
_entity_poly.type
_entity_poly.pdbx_seq_one_letter_code
_entity_poly.pdbx_strand_id
1 'polypeptide(L)'
;MLKKEWNIRTGDMIILFGTITSDNLDLNVSWYIGAKVITNGGRYRYWRKGFDCCLEIFDCDISDSGDIICVVEATNSIASDISVLHVNDDDLAGIEPKFLQNLKYDEIYDCLQLACHVSGYPIPYVTFHFRNRRITSNQRISKL
;
A
#
# COMPACT_ATOMS: atom_id res chain seq x y z
N MET A 1 0.79 -8.66 -22.19
CA MET A 1 0.46 -7.71 -21.12
C MET A 1 1.77 -7.09 -20.66
N LEU A 2 1.90 -5.77 -20.68
CA LEU A 2 3.12 -5.08 -20.25
C LEU A 2 3.24 -5.25 -18.73
N LYS A 3 4.37 -5.79 -18.25
CA LYS A 3 4.66 -5.82 -16.82
C LYS A 3 4.75 -4.38 -16.31
N LYS A 4 4.11 -4.08 -15.18
CA LYS A 4 4.24 -2.76 -14.54
C LYS A 4 5.57 -2.73 -13.78
N GLU A 5 6.43 -1.79 -14.12
CA GLU A 5 7.74 -1.62 -13.49
C GLU A 5 7.72 -0.45 -12.50
N TRP A 6 8.36 -0.64 -11.36
CA TRP A 6 8.54 0.35 -10.32
C TRP A 6 10.03 0.56 -10.09
N ASN A 7 10.47 1.81 -10.22
CA ASN A 7 11.84 2.21 -9.94
C ASN A 7 11.80 3.14 -8.73
N ILE A 8 12.30 2.67 -7.61
CA ILE A 8 12.32 3.38 -6.32
C ILE A 8 13.73 3.35 -5.74
N ARG A 9 13.90 3.97 -4.58
CA ARG A 9 15.13 3.88 -3.80
C ARG A 9 14.90 3.22 -2.45
N THR A 10 16.00 2.91 -1.79
CA THR A 10 15.99 2.43 -0.41
C THR A 10 15.22 3.38 0.52
N GLY A 11 14.41 2.82 1.40
CA GLY A 11 13.55 3.55 2.32
C GLY A 11 12.21 4.03 1.74
N ASP A 12 12.04 4.02 0.40
CA ASP A 12 10.76 4.35 -0.22
C ASP A 12 9.66 3.36 0.17
N MET A 13 8.42 3.83 0.10
CA MET A 13 7.23 2.99 0.23
C MET A 13 6.57 2.83 -1.12
N ILE A 14 6.11 1.62 -1.44
CA ILE A 14 5.23 1.39 -2.59
C ILE A 14 3.88 0.85 -2.17
N ILE A 15 2.88 1.16 -2.99
CA ILE A 15 1.52 0.66 -2.85
C ILE A 15 1.06 0.10 -4.19
N LEU A 16 0.78 -1.20 -4.19
CA LEU A 16 0.26 -1.94 -5.34
C LEU A 16 -1.21 -2.20 -5.10
N PHE A 17 -2.06 -1.66 -5.96
CA PHE A 17 -3.50 -1.92 -5.97
C PHE A 17 -3.85 -2.85 -7.13
N GLY A 18 -4.72 -3.81 -6.85
CA GLY A 18 -5.27 -4.72 -7.84
C GLY A 18 -6.78 -4.86 -7.68
N THR A 19 -7.45 -5.15 -8.80
CA THR A 19 -8.87 -5.50 -8.84
C THR A 19 -8.99 -6.88 -9.48
N ILE A 20 -9.73 -7.77 -8.82
CA ILE A 20 -9.88 -9.17 -9.20
C ILE A 20 -11.18 -9.33 -9.99
N THR A 21 -11.08 -9.79 -11.23
CA THR A 21 -12.25 -10.13 -12.02
C THR A 21 -12.68 -11.56 -11.74
N SER A 22 -13.77 -11.73 -10.98
CA SER A 22 -14.38 -13.05 -10.71
C SER A 22 -15.88 -12.89 -10.45
N ASP A 23 -16.62 -13.98 -10.63
CA ASP A 23 -18.03 -14.13 -10.32
C ASP A 23 -18.28 -14.62 -8.88
N ASN A 24 -17.24 -15.05 -8.15
CA ASN A 24 -17.31 -15.53 -6.78
C ASN A 24 -16.37 -14.75 -5.83
N LEU A 25 -16.78 -14.59 -4.58
CA LEU A 25 -16.01 -13.95 -3.52
C LEU A 25 -15.18 -14.91 -2.67
N ASP A 26 -15.40 -16.23 -2.79
CA ASP A 26 -14.58 -17.27 -2.17
C ASP A 26 -13.24 -17.41 -2.89
N LEU A 27 -12.34 -16.47 -2.56
CA LEU A 27 -11.04 -16.31 -3.18
C LEU A 27 -9.98 -16.10 -2.10
N ASN A 28 -8.86 -16.79 -2.24
CA ASN A 28 -7.67 -16.55 -1.44
C ASN A 28 -6.68 -15.68 -2.22
N VAL A 29 -6.09 -14.67 -1.57
CA VAL A 29 -5.09 -13.78 -2.19
C VAL A 29 -3.78 -13.91 -1.42
N SER A 30 -2.71 -14.24 -2.13
CA SER A 30 -1.36 -14.31 -1.60
C SER A 30 -0.40 -13.46 -2.43
N TRP A 31 0.65 -12.98 -1.77
CA TRP A 31 1.65 -12.10 -2.37
C TRP A 31 3.04 -12.68 -2.20
N TYR A 32 3.91 -12.48 -3.19
CA TYR A 32 5.28 -12.97 -3.21
C TYR A 32 6.24 -11.89 -3.72
N ILE A 33 7.47 -11.90 -3.22
CA ILE A 33 8.61 -11.17 -3.80
C ILE A 33 9.63 -12.23 -4.22
N GLY A 34 9.86 -12.35 -5.53
CA GLY A 34 10.60 -13.47 -6.09
C GLY A 34 9.97 -14.81 -5.68
N ALA A 35 10.70 -15.64 -4.94
CA ALA A 35 10.21 -16.93 -4.43
C ALA A 35 9.67 -16.87 -2.99
N LYS A 36 9.75 -15.72 -2.32
CA LYS A 36 9.41 -15.58 -0.89
C LYS A 36 7.96 -15.13 -0.73
N VAL A 37 7.20 -15.85 0.10
CA VAL A 37 5.86 -15.42 0.50
C VAL A 37 5.92 -14.19 1.39
N ILE A 38 5.05 -13.22 1.11
CA ILE A 38 4.85 -12.03 1.94
C ILE A 38 3.79 -12.33 2.99
N THR A 39 4.13 -12.06 4.25
CA THR A 39 3.19 -12.16 5.38
C THR A 39 2.93 -10.79 5.95
N ASN A 40 1.70 -10.53 6.40
CA ASN A 40 1.35 -9.30 7.10
C ASN A 40 2.21 -9.14 8.37
N GLY A 41 2.89 -7.99 8.51
CA GLY A 41 3.76 -7.68 9.64
C GLY A 41 5.10 -7.07 9.21
N GLY A 42 5.79 -6.46 10.17
CA GLY A 42 7.05 -5.76 9.91
C GLY A 42 6.88 -4.67 8.84
N ARG A 43 7.62 -4.79 7.74
CA ARG A 43 7.61 -3.87 6.60
C ARG A 43 6.53 -4.16 5.54
N TYR A 44 5.71 -5.18 5.72
CA TYR A 44 4.69 -5.56 4.74
C TYR A 44 3.28 -5.46 5.30
N ARG A 45 2.37 -4.88 4.53
CA ARG A 45 0.95 -4.88 4.85
C ARG A 45 0.14 -5.16 3.60
N TYR A 46 -0.78 -6.12 3.64
CA TYR A 46 -1.71 -6.36 2.55
C TYR A 46 -3.12 -6.60 3.07
N TRP A 47 -4.10 -6.29 2.23
CA TRP A 47 -5.50 -6.51 2.53
C TRP A 47 -6.29 -6.84 1.26
N ARG A 48 -7.46 -7.44 1.47
CA ARG A 48 -8.49 -7.67 0.44
C ARG A 48 -9.84 -7.20 0.98
N LYS A 49 -10.62 -6.54 0.14
CA LYS A 49 -12.00 -6.18 0.42
C LYS A 49 -12.85 -6.41 -0.83
N GLY A 50 -13.70 -7.43 -0.80
CA GLY A 50 -14.41 -7.85 -2.01
C GLY A 50 -13.42 -8.24 -3.10
N PHE A 51 -13.51 -7.58 -4.25
CA PHE A 51 -12.61 -7.81 -5.39
C PHE A 51 -11.36 -6.93 -5.38
N ASP A 52 -11.25 -5.96 -4.48
CA ASP A 52 -10.07 -5.11 -4.38
C ASP A 52 -9.03 -5.75 -3.47
N CYS A 53 -7.77 -5.72 -3.89
CA CYS A 53 -6.64 -6.12 -3.09
C CYS A 53 -5.53 -5.06 -3.14
N CYS A 54 -4.70 -5.04 -2.10
CA CYS A 54 -3.65 -4.06 -1.95
C CYS A 54 -2.46 -4.69 -1.22
N LEU A 55 -1.25 -4.39 -1.69
CA LEU A 55 0.01 -4.65 -1.01
C LEU A 55 0.76 -3.33 -0.80
N GLU A 56 1.19 -3.10 0.42
CA GLU A 56 2.02 -2.01 0.87
C GLU A 56 3.36 -2.58 1.33
N ILE A 57 4.46 -2.09 0.74
CA ILE A 57 5.82 -2.39 1.18
C ILE A 57 6.43 -1.10 1.70
N PHE A 58 6.77 -1.09 2.98
CA PHE A 58 7.38 0.04 3.68
C PHE A 58 8.90 -0.11 3.70
N ASP A 59 9.61 1.03 3.76
CA ASP A 59 11.05 1.05 4.01
C ASP A 59 11.80 0.09 3.08
N CYS A 60 11.56 0.19 1.76
CA CYS A 60 12.03 -0.77 0.77
C CYS A 60 13.56 -0.92 0.84
N ASP A 61 14.05 -2.14 0.69
CA ASP A 61 15.47 -2.47 0.69
C ASP A 61 15.88 -3.02 -0.67
N ILE A 62 17.18 -2.98 -0.98
CA ILE A 62 17.73 -3.53 -2.24
C ILE A 62 17.29 -4.99 -2.44
N SER A 63 17.21 -5.78 -1.36
CA SER A 63 16.76 -7.17 -1.38
C SER A 63 15.28 -7.36 -1.73
N ASP A 64 14.46 -6.31 -1.71
CA ASP A 64 13.08 -6.34 -2.18
C ASP A 64 12.99 -6.25 -3.72
N SER A 65 14.10 -5.97 -4.42
CA SER A 65 14.12 -5.93 -5.89
C SER A 65 13.77 -7.30 -6.48
N GLY A 66 12.84 -7.32 -7.42
CA GLY A 66 12.41 -8.53 -8.11
C GLY A 66 10.95 -8.50 -8.57
N ASP A 67 10.48 -9.66 -9.00
CA ASP A 67 9.09 -9.85 -9.41
C ASP A 67 8.19 -9.93 -8.16
N ILE A 68 7.28 -8.97 -8.04
CA ILE A 68 6.18 -9.00 -7.08
C ILE A 68 4.99 -9.69 -7.74
N ILE A 69 4.54 -10.78 -7.15
CA ILE A 69 3.50 -11.64 -7.72
C ILE A 69 2.29 -11.63 -6.79
N CYS A 70 1.13 -11.26 -7.34
CA CYS A 70 -0.17 -11.46 -6.71
C CYS A 70 -0.76 -12.76 -7.26
N VAL A 71 -1.10 -13.71 -6.39
CA VAL A 71 -1.77 -14.95 -6.76
C VAL A 71 -3.15 -14.97 -6.14
N VAL A 72 -4.14 -15.25 -6.98
CA VAL A 72 -5.55 -15.39 -6.60
C VAL A 72 -5.97 -16.82 -6.87
N GLU A 73 -6.41 -17.51 -5.82
CA GLU A 73 -6.88 -18.89 -5.89
C GLU A 73 -8.39 -18.92 -5.63
N ALA A 74 -9.13 -19.53 -6.55
CA ALA A 74 -10.52 -19.93 -6.39
C ALA A 74 -10.59 -21.46 -6.29
N THR A 75 -11.75 -22.02 -5.94
CA THR A 75 -11.95 -23.47 -5.80
C THR A 75 -11.44 -24.29 -7.00
N ASN A 76 -11.59 -23.77 -8.23
CA ASN A 76 -11.29 -24.48 -9.47
C ASN A 76 -10.34 -23.72 -10.43
N SER A 77 -9.76 -22.60 -10.00
CA SER A 77 -8.91 -21.79 -10.87
C SER A 77 -7.88 -21.01 -10.08
N ILE A 78 -6.77 -20.69 -10.75
CA ILE A 78 -5.71 -19.84 -10.21
C ILE A 78 -5.40 -18.79 -11.27
N ALA A 79 -5.29 -17.53 -10.83
CA ALA A 79 -4.84 -16.43 -11.66
C ALA A 79 -3.70 -15.71 -10.94
N SER A 80 -2.81 -15.07 -11.70
CA SER A 80 -1.73 -14.27 -11.13
C SER A 80 -1.41 -13.07 -11.98
N ASP A 81 -0.93 -12.01 -11.34
CA ASP A 81 -0.38 -10.83 -12.00
C ASP A 81 0.98 -10.47 -11.41
N ILE A 82 1.84 -9.83 -12.22
CA ILE A 82 3.24 -9.57 -11.90
C ILE A 82 3.56 -8.08 -12.10
N SER A 83 4.18 -7.48 -11.09
CA SER A 83 4.86 -6.18 -11.18
C SER A 83 6.34 -6.36 -10.87
N VAL A 84 7.21 -5.60 -11.53
CA VAL A 84 8.66 -5.66 -11.27
C VAL A 84 9.06 -4.48 -10.39
N LEU A 85 9.79 -4.75 -9.31
CA LEU A 85 10.34 -3.74 -8.42
C LEU A 85 11.85 -3.66 -8.59
N HIS A 86 12.35 -2.46 -8.85
CA HIS A 86 13.76 -2.10 -8.83
C HIS A 86 13.99 -1.11 -7.70
N VAL A 87 14.76 -1.53 -6.69
CA VAL A 87 15.19 -0.68 -5.58
C VAL A 87 16.65 -0.31 -5.77
N ASN A 88 16.93 0.98 -5.89
CA ASN A 88 18.27 1.50 -6.05
C ASN A 88 18.78 2.05 -4.72
N ASP A 89 20.07 1.85 -4.47
CA ASP A 89 20.77 2.48 -3.36
C ASP A 89 21.38 3.79 -3.87
N ASP A 90 20.64 4.88 -3.69
CA ASP A 90 21.15 6.22 -3.97
C ASP A 90 21.61 6.81 -2.63
N ASP A 91 22.88 7.25 -2.55
CA ASP A 91 23.50 7.96 -1.40
C ASP A 91 22.93 9.38 -1.20
N LEU A 92 21.60 9.54 -1.26
CA LEU A 92 20.90 10.77 -0.97
C LEU A 92 20.56 10.83 0.51
N ALA A 93 20.99 11.89 1.18
CA ALA A 93 20.54 12.18 2.53
C ALA A 93 19.01 12.31 2.55
N GLY A 94 18.36 11.52 3.41
CA GLY A 94 16.92 11.61 3.64
C GLY A 94 16.51 13.03 4.06
N ILE A 95 15.32 13.44 3.65
CA ILE A 95 14.71 14.72 4.04
C ILE A 95 13.64 14.42 5.08
N GLU A 96 13.81 14.98 6.28
CA GLU A 96 12.86 14.80 7.39
C GLU A 96 11.43 15.22 6.99
N PRO A 97 10.40 14.49 7.46
CA PRO A 97 9.01 14.85 7.17
C PRO A 97 8.63 16.22 7.75
N LYS A 98 8.03 17.09 6.93
CA LYS A 98 7.54 18.41 7.35
C LYS A 98 6.11 18.65 6.90
N PHE A 99 5.27 19.13 7.80
CA PHE A 99 3.94 19.63 7.44
C PHE A 99 4.09 20.97 6.72
N LEU A 100 3.92 20.96 5.40
CA LEU A 100 3.77 22.17 4.60
C LEU A 100 2.39 22.80 4.82
N GLN A 101 1.40 21.97 5.13
CA GLN A 101 0.08 22.39 5.56
C GLN A 101 -0.39 21.51 6.72
N ASN A 102 -0.68 22.14 7.86
CA ASN A 102 -1.30 21.49 9.01
C ASN A 102 -2.68 20.93 8.64
N LEU A 103 -3.15 19.98 9.45
CA LEU A 103 -4.45 19.33 9.29
C LEU A 103 -5.57 20.38 9.20
N LYS A 104 -6.29 20.38 8.07
CA LYS A 104 -7.54 21.13 7.87
C LYS A 104 -8.69 20.16 7.67
N TYR A 105 -9.90 20.68 7.87
CA TYR A 105 -11.11 19.94 7.61
C TYR A 105 -12.13 20.80 6.85
N ASP A 106 -12.92 20.14 6.01
CA ASP A 106 -14.08 20.71 5.34
C ASP A 106 -15.29 19.79 5.56
N GLU A 107 -16.48 20.38 5.70
CA GLU A 107 -17.75 19.65 5.75
C GLU A 107 -18.41 19.71 4.37
N ILE A 108 -18.54 18.55 3.72
CA ILE A 108 -19.06 18.43 2.35
C ILE A 108 -20.13 17.34 2.35
N TYR A 109 -21.38 17.68 2.05
CA TYR A 109 -22.51 16.73 2.00
C TYR A 109 -22.58 15.77 3.21
N ASP A 110 -22.57 16.31 4.42
CA ASP A 110 -22.55 15.57 5.70
C ASP A 110 -21.32 14.65 5.91
N CYS A 111 -20.26 14.83 5.12
CA CYS A 111 -18.99 14.15 5.29
C CYS A 111 -17.91 15.11 5.80
N LEU A 112 -17.13 14.66 6.78
CA LEU A 112 -15.93 15.37 7.24
C LEU A 112 -14.73 14.93 6.39
N GLN A 113 -14.22 15.84 5.56
CA GLN A 113 -12.99 15.63 4.81
C GLN A 113 -11.82 16.19 5.60
N LEU A 114 -10.80 15.37 5.85
CA LEU A 114 -9.56 15.76 6.52
C LEU A 114 -8.42 15.80 5.51
N ALA A 115 -7.63 16.88 5.51
CA ALA A 115 -6.52 17.05 4.58
C ALA A 115 -5.30 17.70 5.24
N CYS A 116 -4.11 17.23 4.89
CA CYS A 116 -2.82 17.84 5.25
C CYS A 116 -1.85 17.72 4.08
N HIS A 117 -0.80 18.54 4.08
CA HIS A 117 0.27 18.45 3.09
C HIS A 117 1.60 18.23 3.80
N VAL A 118 2.29 17.16 3.42
CA VAL A 118 3.53 16.71 4.06
C VAL A 118 4.59 16.57 2.97
N SER A 119 5.76 17.15 3.20
CA SER A 119 6.97 16.88 2.43
C SER A 119 7.90 15.96 3.20
N GLY A 120 8.84 15.33 2.49
CA GLY A 120 9.87 14.47 3.06
C GLY A 120 10.41 13.53 1.99
N TYR A 121 11.57 12.96 2.26
CA TYR A 121 12.17 11.96 1.40
C TYR A 121 12.88 10.90 2.26
N PRO A 122 12.60 9.59 2.11
CA PRO A 122 11.54 8.97 1.31
C PRO A 122 10.14 9.56 1.54
N ILE A 123 9.21 9.36 0.60
CA ILE A 123 7.85 9.92 0.71
C ILE A 123 7.23 9.47 2.04
N PRO A 124 6.87 10.38 2.96
CA PRO A 124 6.43 10.01 4.29
C PRO A 124 5.10 9.27 4.27
N TYR A 125 5.00 8.21 5.06
CA TYR A 125 3.73 7.51 5.26
C TYR A 125 2.85 8.24 6.28
N VAL A 126 1.76 8.84 5.81
CA VAL A 126 0.84 9.62 6.64
C VAL A 126 -0.23 8.72 7.25
N THR A 127 -0.39 8.80 8.57
CA THR A 127 -1.48 8.12 9.30
C THR A 127 -2.34 9.12 10.06
N PHE A 128 -3.65 8.89 10.05
CA PHE A 128 -4.61 9.65 10.83
C PHE A 128 -4.97 8.88 12.09
N HIS A 129 -5.11 9.58 13.21
CA HIS A 129 -5.47 8.98 14.49
C HIS A 129 -6.63 9.76 15.11
N PHE A 130 -7.61 9.03 15.66
CA PHE A 130 -8.70 9.59 16.45
C PHE A 130 -8.70 8.94 17.82
N ARG A 131 -8.63 9.76 18.88
CA ARG A 131 -8.53 9.28 20.29
C ARG A 131 -7.44 8.23 20.48
N ASN A 132 -6.26 8.49 19.93
CA ASN A 132 -5.10 7.60 19.97
C ASN A 132 -5.30 6.24 19.28
N ARG A 133 -6.27 6.13 18.37
CA ARG A 133 -6.48 4.95 17.52
C ARG A 133 -6.28 5.33 16.07
N ARG A 134 -5.44 4.58 15.37
CA ARG A 134 -5.21 4.75 13.94
C ARG A 134 -6.52 4.52 13.18
N ILE A 135 -6.85 5.47 12.33
CA ILE A 135 -7.95 5.38 11.38
C ILE A 135 -7.41 4.68 10.12
N THR A 136 -8.05 3.60 9.70
CA THR A 136 -7.74 2.95 8.42
C THR A 136 -8.70 3.41 7.34
N SER A 137 -8.26 3.41 6.09
CA SER A 137 -9.14 3.65 4.93
C SER A 137 -10.40 2.76 5.03
N ASN A 138 -11.55 3.31 4.62
CA ASN A 138 -12.88 2.68 4.66
C ASN A 138 -13.52 2.45 6.04
N GLN A 139 -13.04 3.08 7.12
CA GLN A 139 -13.77 3.11 8.39
C GLN A 139 -14.69 4.34 8.45
N ARG A 140 -16.01 4.12 8.59
CA ARG A 140 -16.94 5.18 9.00
C ARG A 140 -16.74 5.45 10.48
N ILE A 141 -16.45 6.70 10.83
CA ILE A 141 -16.34 7.16 12.22
C ILE A 141 -17.52 8.09 12.47
N SER A 142 -18.42 7.70 13.38
CA SER A 142 -19.51 8.57 13.83
C SER A 142 -19.11 9.35 15.07
N LYS A 143 -19.63 10.58 15.21
CA LYS A 143 -19.66 11.25 16.52
C LYS A 143 -20.52 10.38 17.46
N LEU A 144 -20.03 10.13 18.68
CA LEU A 144 -20.87 9.66 19.78
C LEU A 144 -21.84 10.76 20.18
#